data_AF-A0A962W2Y8-F1
#
_entry.id   AF-A0A962W2Y8-F1
#
_cell.length_a   1.000
_cell.length_b   1.000
_cell.length_c   1.000
_cell.angle_alpha   90.00
_cell.angle_beta   90.00
_cell.angle_gamma   90.00
#
_symmetry.space_group_name_H-M   'P 1'
#
loop_
_entity.id
_entity.type
_entity.pdbx_description
1 polymer ?
#
loop_
_entity_poly.entity_id
_entity_poly.type
_entity_poly.pdbx_seq_one_letter_code
_entity_poly.pdbx_strand_id
1 'polypeptide(L)' 'EVNHNYEREHEYNLWFVVTARDRTSVDRVLADIAAATGLTPLDLPMLEDYFIDLGFALKWS' A
#
# COMPACT_ATOMS: atom_id res chain seq x y z
N GLU A 1 8.76 5.77 -0.87
CA GLU A 1 7.99 6.22 -2.04
C GLU A 1 6.74 5.36 -2.20
N VAL A 2 5.68 5.88 -2.81
CA VAL A 2 4.42 5.15 -3.03
C VAL A 2 4.50 4.39 -4.35
N ASN A 3 4.33 3.07 -4.33
CA ASN A 3 4.43 2.21 -5.53
C ASN A 3 3.07 2.04 -6.23
N HIS A 4 2.03 1.75 -5.44
CA HIS A 4 0.67 1.58 -5.93
C HIS A 4 -0.28 2.47 -5.14
N ASN A 5 -1.29 3.05 -5.79
CA ASN A 5 -2.33 3.85 -5.17
C ASN A 5 -3.66 3.54 -5.85
N TYR A 6 -4.70 3.35 -5.05
CA TYR A 6 -5.96 2.81 -5.48
C TYR A 6 -7.13 3.45 -4.72
N GLU A 7 -8.13 3.88 -5.46
CA GLU A 7 -9.45 4.16 -4.90
C GLU A 7 -10.25 2.85 -4.70
N ARG A 8 -11.05 2.80 -3.63
CA ARG A 8 -11.90 1.67 -3.25
C ARG A 8 -13.24 2.16 -2.75
N GLU A 9 -14.30 1.41 -3.04
CA GLU A 9 -15.63 1.62 -2.46
C GLU A 9 -15.69 1.06 -1.03
N HIS A 10 -15.16 1.82 -0.08
CA HIS A 10 -15.11 1.48 1.35
C HIS A 10 -14.93 2.75 2.20
N GLU A 11 -15.14 2.71 3.52
CA GLU A 11 -14.90 3.87 4.41
C GLU A 11 -13.44 4.35 4.35
N TYR A 12 -12.50 3.40 4.44
CA TYR A 12 -11.12 3.62 4.01
C TYR A 12 -11.06 3.49 2.48
N ASN A 13 -11.23 4.60 1.77
CA ASN A 13 -11.40 4.61 0.31
C ASN A 13 -10.11 4.81 -0.48
N LEU A 14 -9.01 5.21 0.14
CA LEU A 14 -7.72 5.42 -0.53
C LEU A 14 -6.66 4.47 0.04
N TRP A 15 -6.16 3.58 -0.81
CA TRP A 15 -5.21 2.53 -0.45
C TRP A 15 -3.93 2.71 -1.23
N PHE A 16 -2.78 2.74 -0.54
CA PHE A 16 -1.50 2.86 -1.19
C PHE A 16 -0.43 2.03 -0.50
N VAL A 17 0.58 1.62 -1.29
CA VAL A 17 1.72 0.86 -0.80
C VAL A 17 2.92 1.80 -0.69
N VAL A 18 3.43 1.98 0.53
CA VAL A 18 4.69 2.71 0.77
C VAL A 18 5.83 1.71 0.87
N THR A 19 6.87 1.91 0.08
CA THR A 19 8.12 1.16 0.18
C THR A 19 9.27 2.15 0.37
N ALA A 20 10.15 1.87 1.33
CA ALA A 20 11.34 2.68 1.60
C ALA A 20 12.48 1.78 2.09
N ARG A 21 13.67 2.36 2.23
CA ARG A 21 14.88 1.64 2.65
C ARG A 21 14.76 1.02 4.04
N ASP A 22 14.05 1.70 4.95
CA ASP A 22 13.88 1.32 6.35
C ASP A 22 12.56 1.83 6.92
N ARG A 23 12.21 1.36 8.12
CA ARG A 23 10.96 1.71 8.80
C ARG A 23 10.85 3.21 9.11
N THR A 24 11.95 3.84 9.54
CA THR A 24 11.98 5.29 9.81
C THR A 24 11.63 6.12 8.57
N SER A 25 12.09 5.68 7.39
CA SER A 25 11.74 6.33 6.13
C SER A 25 10.26 6.17 5.77
N VAL A 26 9.65 5.02 6.09
CA VAL A 26 8.19 4.82 5.96
C VAL A 26 7.44 5.74 6.91
N ASP A 27 7.85 5.78 8.18
CA ASP A 27 7.21 6.61 9.21
C ASP A 27 7.19 8.10 8.82
N ARG A 28 8.30 8.59 8.26
CA ARG A 28 8.39 9.96 7.75
C ARG A 28 7.40 10.21 6.61
N VAL A 29 7.29 9.30 5.65
CA VAL A 29 6.33 9.44 4.55
C VAL A 29 4.89 9.47 5.07
N LEU A 30 4.54 8.60 6.03
CA LEU A 30 3.21 8.59 6.64
C LEU A 30 2.93 9.89 7.42
N ALA A 31 3.92 10.41 8.14
CA ALA A 31 3.81 11.68 8.85
C ALA A 31 3.64 12.87 7.89
N ASP A 32 4.36 12.89 6.78
CA ASP A 32 4.24 13.93 5.76
C ASP A 32 2.85 13.92 5.12
N ILE A 33 2.28 12.74 4.83
CA ILE A 33 0.90 12.60 4.35
C ILE A 33 -0.10 13.12 5.38
N ALA A 34 0.07 12.74 6.65
CA ALA A 34 -0.81 13.20 7.71
C ALA A 34 -0.77 14.73 7.88
N ALA A 35 0.42 15.33 7.83
CA ALA A 35 0.60 16.77 7.93
C ALA A 35 -0.02 17.52 6.75
N ALA A 36 0.12 16.99 5.52
CA ALA A 36 -0.38 17.64 4.32
C ALA A 36 -1.91 17.53 4.15
N THR A 37 -2.50 16.44 4.63
CA THR A 37 -3.93 16.14 4.40
C THR A 37 -4.81 16.37 5.63
N GLY A 38 -4.23 16.39 6.83
CA GLY A 38 -4.97 16.36 8.09
C GLY A 38 -5.59 14.99 8.42
N LEU A 39 -5.28 13.95 7.64
CA LEU A 39 -5.80 12.59 7.80
C LEU A 39 -4.67 11.64 8.19
N THR A 40 -4.85 10.90 9.28
CA THR A 40 -3.86 9.91 9.73
C THR A 40 -4.00 8.62 8.92
N PRO A 41 -2.99 8.19 8.14
CA PRO A 41 -3.04 6.92 7.45
C PRO A 41 -3.04 5.75 8.43
N LEU A 42 -3.76 4.68 8.08
CA LEU A 42 -3.68 3.41 8.81
C LEU A 42 -2.44 2.63 8.33
N ASP A 43 -1.50 2.37 9.24
CA ASP A 43 -0.28 1.62 8.97
C ASP A 43 -0.49 0.11 9.13
N LEU A 44 -0.49 -0.60 8.02
CA LEU A 44 -0.72 -2.05 7.95
C LEU A 44 0.52 -2.74 7.35
N PRO A 45 1.59 -2.95 8.13
CA PRO A 45 2.80 -3.60 7.63
C PRO A 45 2.54 -5.07 7.30
N MET A 46 3.11 -5.54 6.20
CA MET A 46 3.18 -6.96 5.89
C MET A 46 4.05 -7.65 6.95
N LEU A 47 3.47 -8.58 7.70
CA LEU A 47 4.17 -9.34 8.73
C LEU A 47 4.76 -10.64 8.19
N GLU A 48 4.06 -11.26 7.25
CA GLU A 48 4.42 -12.53 6.63
C GLU A 48 3.91 -12.52 5.18
N ASP A 49 4.71 -13.04 4.24
CA ASP A 49 4.31 -13.21 2.86
C ASP A 49 3.80 -14.64 2.60
N TYR A 50 2.56 -14.74 2.13
CA TYR A 50 2.00 -16.00 1.66
C TYR A 50 1.86 -15.96 0.15
N PHE A 51 2.58 -16.84 -0.53
CA PHE A 51 2.53 -16.93 -1.98
C PHE A 51 1.42 -17.88 -2.44
N ILE A 52 0.56 -17.39 -3.33
CA ILE A 52 -0.43 -18.20 -4.06
C ILE A 52 -0.09 -18.11 -5.54
N ASP A 53 0.09 -19.26 -6.18
CA ASP A 53 0.22 -19.32 -7.64
C ASP A 53 -1.16 -19.07 -8.28
N LEU A 54 -1.29 -17.92 -8.96
CA LEU A 54 -2.50 -17.51 -9.68
C LEU A 54 -2.37 -17.70 -11.19
N GLY A 55 -1.34 -18.40 -11.66
CA GLY A 55 -1.16 -18.69 -13.08
C GLY A 55 -2.33 -19.50 -13.63
N PHE A 56 -2.96 -19.00 -14.69
CA PHE A 56 -3.92 -19.76 -15.49
C PHE A 56 -3.45 -19.84 -16.93
N ALA A 57 -3.74 -20.97 -17.59
CA ALA A 57 -3.36 -21.16 -18.99
C ALA A 57 -4.14 -20.19 -19.90
N LEU A 58 -3.43 -19.28 -20.55
CA LEU A 58 -4.01 -18.43 -21.60
C LEU A 58 -4.16 -19.26 -22.87
N LYS A 59 -5.42 -19.48 -23.29
CA LYS A 59 -5.71 -20.02 -24.62
C LYS A 59 -5.82 -18.85 -25.59
N TRP A 60 -4.87 -18.76 -26.51
CA TRP A 60 -4.95 -17.83 -27.64
C TRP A 60 -5.85 -18.45 -28.72
N SER A 61 -6.77 -17.65 -29.26
CA SER A 61 -7.58 -17.99 -30.45
C SER A 61 -6.94 -17.41 -31.69
#